data_AF-A0A3N1D5C8-F1
#
_entry.id   AF-A0A3N1D5C8-F1
#
_cell.length_a   1.000
_cell.length_b   1.000
_cell.length_c   1.000
_cell.angle_alpha   90.00
_cell.angle_beta   90.00
_cell.angle_gamma   90.00
#
_symmetry.space_group_name_H-M   'P 1'
#
loop_
_entity.id
_entity.type
_entity.pdbx_description
1 polymer ?
#
loop_
_entity_poly.entity_id
_entity_poly.type
_entity_poly.pdbx_seq_one_letter_code
_entity_poly.pdbx_strand_id
1 'polypeptide(L)'
;MFKGPQWVGGEQLVHGAVRLDHVIGLRGGERVLNVAASDLSILTSGDLPANLVAAIRTVQPRAYSAWTADEEAALREMWERGAEIPAMVSALGRRWSGIKARAKKLGLPPRAGSGTP
;
A
#
# COMPACT_ATOMS: atom_id res chain seq x y z
N MET A 1 -20.57 -6.26 4.61
CA MET A 1 -22.04 -6.35 4.68
C MET A 1 -22.61 -5.42 3.63
N PHE A 2 -23.31 -5.95 2.62
CA PHE A 2 -23.91 -5.12 1.56
C PHE A 2 -25.12 -4.36 2.13
N LYS A 3 -25.22 -3.05 1.85
CA LYS A 3 -26.30 -2.17 2.36
C LYS A 3 -27.52 -2.18 1.41
N GLY A 4 -28.16 -3.32 1.22
CA GLY A 4 -29.41 -3.44 0.46
C GLY A 4 -29.43 -4.55 -0.61
N PRO A 5 -30.62 -4.84 -1.19
CA PRO A 5 -30.80 -5.90 -2.16
C PRO A 5 -29.94 -5.65 -3.41
N GLN A 6 -29.23 -6.69 -3.84
CA GLN A 6 -28.37 -6.65 -5.02
C GLN A 6 -29.14 -7.22 -6.21
N TRP A 7 -29.01 -6.57 -7.36
CA TRP A 7 -29.63 -6.99 -8.62
C TRP A 7 -28.54 -7.45 -9.58
N VAL A 8 -28.69 -8.64 -10.16
CA VAL A 8 -27.73 -9.19 -11.14
C VAL A 8 -28.53 -9.75 -12.30
N GLY A 9 -28.24 -9.29 -13.52
CA GLY A 9 -28.92 -9.79 -14.74
C GLY A 9 -30.43 -9.53 -14.78
N GLY A 10 -30.94 -8.58 -13.99
CA GLY A 10 -32.38 -8.30 -13.89
C GLY A 10 -33.12 -9.08 -12.79
N GLU A 11 -32.44 -9.98 -12.08
CA GLU A 11 -33.02 -10.73 -10.95
C GLU A 11 -32.55 -10.18 -9.60
N GLN A 12 -33.43 -10.22 -8.60
CA GLN A 12 -33.13 -9.80 -7.23
C GLN A 12 -32.48 -10.95 -6.45
N LEU A 13 -31.26 -10.75 -5.96
CA LEU A 13 -30.60 -11.74 -5.10
C LEU A 13 -31.18 -11.69 -3.67
N VAL A 14 -32.01 -12.68 -3.33
CA VAL A 14 -32.65 -12.84 -2.00
C VAL A 14 -31.71 -13.51 -0.98
N HIS A 15 -30.78 -14.34 -1.45
CA HIS A 15 -29.61 -14.86 -0.73
C HIS A 15 -28.46 -14.96 -1.74
N GLY A 16 -27.28 -14.44 -1.39
CA GLY A 16 -26.13 -14.45 -2.29
C GLY A 16 -24.84 -14.72 -1.54
N ALA A 17 -24.09 -15.73 -1.97
CA ALA A 17 -22.69 -15.91 -1.62
C ALA A 17 -21.87 -15.56 -2.85
N VAL A 18 -21.01 -14.55 -2.76
CA VAL A 18 -20.04 -14.26 -3.80
C VAL A 18 -18.85 -15.20 -3.57
N ARG A 19 -18.65 -16.17 -4.47
CA ARG A 19 -17.38 -16.89 -4.58
C ARG A 19 -16.51 -16.15 -5.59
N LEU A 20 -15.40 -15.62 -5.12
CA LEU A 20 -14.34 -15.09 -5.97
C LEU A 20 -13.36 -16.22 -6.20
N ASP A 21 -13.48 -16.91 -7.34
CA ASP A 21 -12.56 -18.00 -7.68
C ASP A 21 -11.25 -17.48 -8.27
N HIS A 22 -11.21 -16.23 -8.74
CA HIS A 22 -10.04 -15.61 -9.35
C HIS A 22 -9.88 -14.14 -8.95
N VAL A 23 -8.63 -13.70 -8.85
CA VAL A 23 -8.25 -12.28 -8.85
C VAL A 23 -7.74 -11.91 -10.24
N ILE A 24 -8.44 -10.94 -10.84
CA ILE A 24 -8.12 -10.41 -12.16
C ILE A 24 -7.62 -8.97 -12.03
N GLY A 25 -6.41 -8.71 -12.49
CA GLY A 25 -5.85 -7.37 -12.62
C GLY A 25 -5.97 -6.88 -14.05
N LEU A 26 -6.47 -5.66 -14.24
CA LEU A 26 -6.61 -5.03 -15.55
C LEU A 26 -5.66 -3.83 -15.68
N ARG A 27 -5.05 -3.65 -16.85
CA ARG A 27 -4.31 -2.44 -17.22
C ARG A 27 -4.82 -1.95 -18.58
N GLY A 28 -5.52 -0.81 -18.59
CA GLY A 28 -6.12 -0.28 -19.82
C GLY A 28 -7.19 -1.18 -20.45
N GLY A 29 -7.90 -1.98 -19.64
CA GLY A 29 -8.89 -2.95 -20.11
C GLY A 29 -8.33 -4.34 -20.48
N GLU A 30 -7.00 -4.47 -20.59
CA GLU A 30 -6.33 -5.74 -20.82
C GLU A 30 -6.10 -6.51 -19.51
N ARG A 31 -6.28 -7.84 -19.52
CA ARG A 31 -6.00 -8.72 -18.39
C ARG A 31 -4.48 -8.91 -18.23
N VAL A 32 -3.92 -8.37 -17.15
CA VAL A 32 -2.48 -8.46 -16.83
C VAL A 32 -2.18 -9.33 -15.60
N LEU A 33 -3.20 -9.71 -14.84
CA LEU A 33 -3.11 -10.67 -13.73
C LEU A 33 -4.35 -11.55 -13.78
N ASN A 34 -4.17 -12.87 -13.68
CA ASN A 34 -5.25 -13.84 -13.54
C ASN A 34 -4.76 -14.97 -12.65
N VAL A 35 -5.14 -14.93 -11.37
CA VAL A 35 -4.67 -15.88 -10.35
C VAL A 35 -5.87 -16.49 -9.67
N ALA A 36 -5.91 -17.83 -9.56
CA ALA A 36 -6.96 -18.50 -8.82
C ALA A 36 -6.89 -18.08 -7.35
N ALA A 37 -8.03 -17.88 -6.70
CA ALA A 37 -8.08 -17.50 -5.29
C ALA A 37 -7.43 -18.54 -4.38
N SER A 38 -7.39 -19.82 -4.80
CA SER A 38 -6.65 -20.90 -4.14
C SER A 38 -5.14 -20.69 -4.09
N ASP A 39 -4.59 -19.95 -5.04
CA ASP A 39 -3.15 -19.73 -5.18
C ASP A 39 -2.71 -18.45 -4.45
N LEU A 40 -3.67 -17.69 -3.90
CA LEU A 40 -3.38 -16.52 -3.09
C LEU A 40 -3.04 -16.95 -1.66
N SER A 41 -1.84 -16.58 -1.24
CA SER A 41 -1.46 -16.62 0.17
C SER A 41 -1.63 -15.25 0.81
N ILE A 42 -2.19 -15.21 2.01
CA ILE A 42 -2.16 -14.01 2.84
C ILE A 42 -0.75 -13.90 3.39
N LEU A 43 -0.02 -12.89 2.95
CA LEU A 43 1.29 -12.59 3.51
C LEU A 43 1.12 -11.57 4.64
N THR A 44 1.59 -11.92 5.83
CA THR A 44 1.79 -10.93 6.89
C THR A 44 3.08 -10.16 6.60
N SER A 45 3.18 -8.91 7.04
CA SER A 45 4.37 -8.08 6.79
C SER A 45 5.67 -8.65 7.37
N GLY A 46 5.60 -9.63 8.28
CA GLY A 46 6.76 -10.29 8.87
C GLY A 46 7.31 -11.45 8.04
N ASP A 47 6.49 -12.08 7.21
CA ASP A 47 6.80 -13.38 6.57
C ASP A 47 6.90 -13.30 5.05
N LEU A 48 7.31 -12.14 4.53
CA LEU A 48 7.44 -11.97 3.08
C LEU A 48 8.60 -12.82 2.55
N PRO A 49 8.38 -13.68 1.53
CA PRO A 49 9.44 -14.52 1.00
C PRO A 49 10.49 -13.66 0.29
N ALA A 50 11.76 -14.08 0.39
CA ALA A 50 12.91 -13.27 -0.04
C ALA A 50 12.86 -12.87 -1.52
N ASN A 51 12.35 -13.73 -2.39
CA ASN A 51 12.16 -13.45 -3.82
C ASN A 51 11.13 -12.34 -4.06
N LEU A 52 10.04 -12.28 -3.29
CA LEU A 52 9.07 -11.21 -3.36
C LEU A 52 9.68 -9.88 -2.89
N VAL A 53 10.43 -9.90 -1.79
CA VAL A 53 11.13 -8.70 -1.30
C VAL A 53 12.13 -8.20 -2.35
N ALA A 54 12.89 -9.09 -2.98
CA ALA A 54 13.81 -8.74 -4.07
C ALA A 54 13.07 -8.11 -5.27
N ALA A 55 11.95 -8.69 -5.68
CA ALA A 55 11.13 -8.14 -6.76
C ALA A 55 10.60 -6.74 -6.42
N ILE A 56 10.10 -6.52 -5.20
CA ILE A 56 9.63 -5.19 -4.77
C ILE A 56 10.77 -4.17 -4.76
N ARG A 57 11.98 -4.59 -4.36
CA ARG A 57 13.17 -3.71 -4.31
C ARG A 57 13.65 -3.22 -5.67
N THR A 58 13.30 -3.89 -6.76
CA THR A 58 13.59 -3.39 -8.12
C THR A 58 12.92 -2.05 -8.42
N VAL A 59 11.74 -1.82 -7.83
CA VAL A 59 10.98 -0.57 -7.96
C VAL A 59 11.26 0.37 -6.78
N GLN A 60 11.49 -0.18 -5.58
CA GLN A 60 11.72 0.57 -4.35
C GLN A 60 12.93 0.03 -3.58
N PRO A 61 14.13 0.57 -3.81
CA PRO A 61 15.36 0.03 -3.25
C PRO A 61 15.35 -0.13 -1.71
N ARG A 62 14.60 0.72 -0.99
CA ARG A 62 14.50 0.70 0.48
C ARG A 62 13.24 0.03 1.03
N ALA A 63 12.52 -0.74 0.21
CA ALA A 63 11.36 -1.50 0.68
C ALA A 63 11.77 -2.54 1.74
N TYR A 64 11.02 -2.56 2.84
CA TYR A 64 11.20 -3.45 4.01
C TYR A 64 12.57 -3.35 4.70
N SER A 65 13.42 -2.38 4.34
CA SER A 65 14.68 -2.13 5.05
C SER A 65 14.42 -1.39 6.36
N ALA A 66 15.24 -1.64 7.38
CA ALA A 66 15.20 -0.87 8.62
C ALA A 66 15.48 0.62 8.35
N TRP A 67 14.89 1.52 9.14
CA TRP A 67 15.22 2.94 9.12
C TRP A 67 16.57 3.16 9.79
N THR A 68 17.48 3.85 9.10
CA THR A 68 18.77 4.27 9.65
C THR A 68 18.63 5.56 10.46
N ALA A 69 19.57 5.82 11.37
CA ALA A 69 19.56 7.05 12.16
C ALA A 69 19.62 8.31 11.27
N ASP A 70 20.42 8.27 10.21
CA ASP A 70 20.54 9.38 9.25
C ASP A 70 19.23 9.65 8.50
N GLU A 71 18.51 8.60 8.10
CA GLU A 71 17.19 8.75 7.48
C GLU A 71 16.16 9.34 8.43
N GLU A 72 16.22 9.00 9.71
CA GLU A 72 15.34 9.59 10.72
C GLU A 72 15.67 11.04 11.01
N ALA A 73 16.96 11.39 11.06
CA ALA A 73 17.41 12.76 11.20
C ALA A 73 16.95 13.61 10.01
N ALA A 74 17.17 13.13 8.78
CA ALA A 74 16.72 13.79 7.56
C ALA A 74 15.19 13.90 7.51
N LEU A 75 14.45 12.85 7.89
CA LEU A 75 13.00 12.90 7.97
C LEU A 75 12.53 13.97 8.96
N ARG A 76 13.13 14.03 10.16
CA ARG A 76 12.78 15.04 11.17
C ARG A 76 13.00 16.45 10.64
N GLU A 77 14.18 16.72 10.07
CA GLU A 77 14.52 18.03 9.52
C GLU A 77 13.54 18.44 8.41
N MET A 78 13.30 17.57 7.44
CA MET A 78 12.37 17.84 6.34
C MET A 78 10.93 18.04 6.85
N TRP A 79 10.52 17.32 7.89
CA TRP A 79 9.19 17.43 8.47
C TRP A 79 8.99 18.75 9.21
N GLU A 80 9.96 19.15 10.01
CA GLU A 80 9.97 20.43 10.75
C GLU A 80 10.00 21.62 9.79
N ARG A 81 10.74 21.51 8.69
CA ARG A 81 10.77 22.51 7.61
C ARG A 81 9.51 22.54 6.75
N GLY A 82 8.54 21.65 7.01
CA GLY A 82 7.31 21.58 6.24
C GLY A 82 7.51 21.15 4.79
N ALA A 83 8.58 20.41 4.47
CA ALA A 83 8.86 19.97 3.11
C ALA A 83 7.71 19.12 2.54
N GLU A 84 7.42 19.24 1.25
CA GLU A 84 6.33 18.47 0.65
C GLU A 84 6.60 16.96 0.65
N ILE A 85 5.54 16.17 0.78
CA ILE A 85 5.64 14.70 0.84
C ILE A 85 6.38 14.11 -0.37
N PRO A 86 6.12 14.53 -1.63
CA PRO A 86 6.88 14.06 -2.78
C PRO A 86 8.38 14.33 -2.67
N ALA A 87 8.79 15.46 -2.09
CA ALA A 87 10.19 15.76 -1.86
C ALA A 87 10.82 14.80 -0.85
N MET A 88 10.11 14.47 0.24
CA MET A 88 10.57 13.47 1.21
C MET A 88 10.68 12.07 0.59
N VAL A 89 9.72 11.68 -0.25
CA VAL A 89 9.75 10.39 -0.98
C VAL A 89 10.99 10.32 -1.88
N SER A 90 11.25 11.39 -2.63
CA SER A 90 12.41 11.48 -3.52
C SER A 90 13.73 11.46 -2.74
N ALA A 91 13.83 12.24 -1.66
CA ALA A 91 15.07 12.37 -0.89
C ALA A 91 15.41 11.10 -0.10
N LEU A 92 14.40 10.45 0.49
CA LEU A 92 14.61 9.29 1.36
C LEU A 92 14.53 7.96 0.59
N GLY A 93 14.08 7.95 -0.66
CA GLY A 93 13.85 6.74 -1.44
C GLY A 93 12.82 5.79 -0.79
N ARG A 94 11.87 6.36 -0.03
CA ARG A 94 10.90 5.63 0.81
C ARG A 94 9.48 5.96 0.38
N ARG A 95 8.58 4.98 0.45
CA ARG A 95 7.16 5.22 0.16
C ARG A 95 6.53 6.21 1.15
N TRP A 96 5.55 6.96 0.65
CA TRP A 96 4.72 7.87 1.43
C TRP A 96 4.14 7.25 2.71
N SER A 97 3.57 6.05 2.61
CA SER A 97 3.01 5.33 3.75
C SER A 97 4.08 5.01 4.80
N GLY A 98 5.28 4.66 4.37
CA GLY A 98 6.44 4.43 5.24
C GLY A 98 6.90 5.70 5.94
N ILE A 99 6.95 6.83 5.23
CA ILE A 99 7.26 8.14 5.78
C ILE A 99 6.24 8.55 6.85
N LYS A 100 4.93 8.46 6.56
CA LYS A 100 3.86 8.76 7.53
C LYS A 100 3.94 7.87 8.76
N ALA A 101 4.12 6.57 8.57
CA ALA A 101 4.25 5.62 9.67
C ALA A 101 5.47 5.91 10.54
N ARG A 102 6.62 6.26 9.92
CA ARG A 102 7.82 6.59 10.66
C ARG A 102 7.72 7.92 11.39
N ALA A 103 7.17 8.96 10.74
CA ALA A 103 6.92 10.26 11.38
C ALA A 103 6.05 10.11 12.63
N LYS A 104 4.99 9.29 12.55
CA LYS A 104 4.16 8.94 13.71
C LYS A 104 4.96 8.24 14.82
N LYS A 105 5.81 7.25 14.48
CA LYS A 105 6.67 6.55 15.45
C LYS A 105 7.71 7.47 16.09
N LEU A 106 8.17 8.49 15.37
CA LEU A 106 9.09 9.52 15.84
C LEU A 106 8.42 10.60 16.70
N GLY A 107 7.10 10.54 16.87
CA GLY A 107 6.35 11.55 17.64
C GLY A 107 6.20 12.89 16.94
N LEU A 108 6.39 12.95 15.61
CA LEU A 108 6.27 14.19 14.86
C LEU A 108 4.79 14.61 14.75
N PRO A 109 4.49 15.91 14.87
CA PRO A 109 3.12 16.39 14.88
C PRO A 109 2.43 16.14 13.54
N PRO A 110 1.11 15.86 13.54
CA PRO A 110 0.33 15.76 12.31
C PRO A 110 0.43 17.06 11.51
N ARG A 111 0.74 16.95 10.21
CA ARG A 111 0.75 18.10 9.32
C ARG A 111 -0.70 18.46 8.96
N ALA A 112 -1.10 19.70 9.23
CA ALA A 112 -2.35 20.25 8.74
C ALA A 112 -2.34 20.21 7.21
N GLY A 113 -3.33 19.55 6.59
CA GLY A 113 -3.51 19.55 5.13
C GLY A 113 -3.11 18.31 4.35
N SER A 114 -2.64 17.21 4.96
CA SER A 114 -2.31 15.98 4.20
C SER A 114 -3.53 15.09 3.86
N GLY A 115 -4.60 15.71 3.34
CA GLY A 115 -5.64 15.02 2.60
C GLY A 115 -5.07 14.54 1.26
N THR A 116 -5.21 13.24 1.00
CA THR A 116 -4.76 12.55 -0.21
C THR A 116 -5.37 13.20 -1.48
N PRO A 117 -4.65 13.31 -2.61
CA PRO A 117 -5.29 13.54 -3.91
C PRO A 117 -6.20 12.38 -4.33
#